data_AF-A0A7C4MD85-F1
#
_entry.id   AF-A0A7C4MD85-F1
#
_cell.length_a   1.000
_cell.length_b   1.000
_cell.length_c   1.000
_cell.angle_alpha   90.00
_cell.angle_beta   90.00
_cell.angle_gamma   90.00
#
_symmetry.space_group_name_H-M   'P 1'
#
loop_
_entity.id
_entity.type
_entity.pdbx_description
1 polymer ?
#
loop_
_entity_poly.entity_id
_entity_poly.type
_entity_poly.pdbx_seq_one_letter_code
_entity_poly.pdbx_strand_id
1 'polypeptide(L)'
;MINGGHTLKALFSAYSKNNKAENSAKVLLRIYRLPYEDAETYKRSIEIISALNSQNKINPSDLRSTDPRQVRLERLFQQMGSGYRYWRKRSKEAKSSRYSITMRNLALRYYICRKNAPHEGVRGNVEELFEDEAKYDEIFDENSISRDLSANHIVINYVTVWNIDQILNHVELPKIDKEYFQYTRYFVLVDVYKKLTEWKRRDFNLGWKSWIDFVESPEFEKTVNDYSKYAFKVSRKIIPANEEPRSFFRTKEATRKFLTKTSAQKFATVMNQAYKKFKSKIEE
;
A
#
# COMPACT_ATOMS: atom_id res chain seq x y z
N MET A 1 16.36 -1.92 19.17
CA MET A 1 17.75 -2.36 19.00
C MET A 1 18.01 -2.52 17.52
N ILE A 2 18.99 -1.82 16.98
CA ILE A 2 19.08 -1.53 15.53
C ILE A 2 20.19 -2.36 14.90
N ASN A 3 21.30 -2.55 15.63
CA ASN A 3 22.34 -3.54 15.36
C ASN A 3 22.62 -4.35 16.64
N GLY A 4 23.10 -5.60 16.50
CA GLY A 4 23.52 -6.45 17.62
C GLY A 4 22.45 -7.38 18.24
N GLY A 5 21.19 -7.34 17.79
CA GLY A 5 20.13 -8.20 18.32
C GLY A 5 20.34 -9.69 18.06
N HIS A 6 20.91 -10.05 16.91
CA HIS A 6 21.31 -11.43 16.63
C HIS A 6 22.47 -11.87 17.52
N THR A 7 23.47 -11.00 17.72
CA THR A 7 24.60 -11.26 18.63
C THR A 7 24.13 -11.43 20.07
N LEU A 8 23.23 -10.58 20.56
CA LEU A 8 22.66 -10.71 21.90
C LEU A 8 21.80 -11.97 22.04
N LYS A 9 21.00 -12.34 21.04
CA LYS A 9 20.26 -13.61 21.04
C LYS A 9 21.20 -14.81 21.04
N ALA A 10 22.29 -14.77 20.27
CA ALA A 10 23.28 -15.83 20.23
C ALA A 10 24.02 -15.97 21.57
N LEU A 11 24.45 -14.84 22.16
CA LEU A 11 25.07 -14.79 23.49
C LEU A 11 24.10 -15.30 24.57
N PHE A 12 22.84 -14.86 24.55
CA PHE A 12 21.81 -15.34 25.47
C PHE A 12 21.56 -16.84 25.30
N SER A 13 21.43 -17.33 24.07
CA SER A 13 21.25 -18.76 23.80
C SER A 13 22.43 -19.59 24.27
N ALA A 14 23.66 -19.08 24.12
CA ALA A 14 24.88 -19.73 24.59
C ALA A 14 24.96 -19.74 26.14
N TYR A 15 24.56 -18.65 26.78
CA TYR A 15 24.44 -18.56 28.24
C TYR A 15 23.41 -19.55 28.79
N SER A 16 22.19 -19.54 28.24
CA SER A 16 21.09 -20.42 28.67
C SER A 16 21.36 -21.91 28.45
N LYS A 17 22.12 -22.28 27.40
CA LYS A 17 22.44 -23.69 27.12
C LYS A 17 23.56 -24.25 28.00
N ASN A 18 24.54 -23.42 28.37
CA ASN A 18 25.72 -23.90 29.07
C ASN A 18 25.65 -23.73 30.59
N ASN A 19 24.66 -22.99 31.12
CA ASN A 19 24.48 -22.73 32.56
C ASN A 19 25.77 -22.26 33.29
N LYS A 20 26.73 -21.73 32.53
CA LYS A 20 28.00 -21.23 33.04
C LYS A 20 27.81 -19.79 33.45
N ALA A 21 27.59 -19.58 34.76
CA ALA A 21 27.72 -18.26 35.38
C ALA A 21 29.15 -17.70 35.21
N GLU A 22 30.14 -18.57 35.03
CA GLU A 22 31.53 -18.25 34.73
C GLU A 22 31.76 -18.09 33.22
N ASN A 23 31.28 -16.99 32.65
CA ASN A 23 31.70 -16.56 31.31
C ASN A 23 32.48 -15.25 31.43
N SER A 24 33.78 -15.28 31.12
CA SER A 24 34.68 -14.11 31.24
C SER A 24 34.52 -13.09 30.11
N ALA A 25 33.67 -13.36 29.13
CA ALA A 25 33.41 -12.46 28.02
C ALA A 25 32.75 -11.15 28.53
N LYS A 26 33.36 -10.01 28.20
CA LYS A 26 32.82 -8.68 28.48
C LYS A 26 32.19 -8.11 27.22
N VAL A 27 30.93 -7.68 27.30
CA VAL A 27 30.22 -7.02 26.20
C VAL A 27 30.19 -5.52 26.48
N LEU A 28 30.77 -4.72 25.59
CA LEU A 28 30.62 -3.27 25.65
C LEU A 28 29.33 -2.87 24.93
N LEU A 29 28.39 -2.32 25.68
CA LEU A 29 27.10 -1.86 25.15
C LEU A 29 27.11 -0.33 25.10
N ARG A 30 26.91 0.23 23.91
CA ARG A 30 26.62 1.66 23.74
C ARG A 30 25.12 1.83 23.48
N ILE A 31 24.41 2.32 24.48
CA ILE A 31 22.96 2.57 24.39
C ILE A 31 22.76 4.07 24.18
N TYR A 32 22.17 4.43 23.04
CA TYR A 32 21.70 5.78 22.80
C TYR A 32 20.22 5.83 23.14
N ARG A 33 19.86 6.60 24.17
CA ARG A 33 18.46 6.98 24.42
C ARG A 33 18.20 8.24 23.62
N LEU A 34 17.44 8.10 22.55
CA LEU A 34 17.01 9.23 21.74
C LEU A 34 15.62 9.65 22.26
N PRO A 35 15.40 10.92 22.61
CA PRO A 35 14.06 11.40 22.95
C PRO A 35 13.13 11.16 21.76
N TYR A 36 11.97 10.55 21.98
CA TYR A 36 10.93 10.40 20.94
C TYR A 36 9.81 11.40 21.20
N GLU A 37 10.19 12.64 21.52
CA GLU A 37 9.26 13.65 22.04
C GLU A 37 8.74 14.58 20.91
N ASP A 38 9.48 14.71 19.81
CA ASP A 38 9.09 15.51 18.65
C ASP A 38 9.63 14.95 17.31
N ALA A 39 9.14 15.51 16.20
CA ALA A 39 9.50 15.13 14.83
C ALA A 39 10.99 15.36 14.52
N GLU A 40 11.61 16.37 15.14
CA GLU A 40 13.02 16.74 14.92
C GLU A 40 13.95 15.68 15.53
N THR A 41 13.66 15.24 16.75
CA THR A 41 14.44 14.21 17.42
C THR A 41 14.25 12.85 16.76
N TYR A 42 13.07 12.61 16.17
CA TYR A 42 12.85 11.46 15.29
C TYR A 42 13.74 11.51 14.04
N LYS A 43 13.82 12.65 13.33
CA LYS A 43 14.72 12.80 12.16
C LYS A 43 16.17 12.52 12.51
N ARG A 44 16.65 13.12 13.61
CA ARG A 44 18.02 12.90 14.10
C ARG A 44 18.30 11.44 14.45
N SER A 45 17.28 10.71 14.94
CA SER A 45 17.40 9.27 15.16
C SER A 45 17.59 8.50 13.86
N ILE A 46 16.87 8.86 12.80
CA ILE A 46 16.99 8.24 11.48
C ILE A 46 18.38 8.46 10.89
N GLU A 47 18.95 9.66 11.02
CA GLU A 47 20.32 9.99 10.58
C GLU A 47 21.39 9.17 11.30
N ILE A 48 21.29 9.08 12.64
CA ILE A 48 22.21 8.25 13.44
C ILE A 48 22.13 6.79 13.00
N ILE A 49 20.92 6.30 12.74
CA ILE A 49 20.71 4.92 12.30
C ILE A 49 21.32 4.70 10.92
N SER A 50 21.02 5.57 9.94
CA SER A 50 21.53 5.43 8.58
C SER A 50 23.07 5.44 8.54
N ALA A 51 23.72 6.30 9.34
CA ALA A 51 25.17 6.40 9.44
C ALA A 51 25.84 5.16 10.07
N LEU A 52 25.16 4.43 10.96
CA LEU A 52 25.73 3.29 11.71
C LEU A 52 25.48 1.92 11.06
N ASN A 53 24.84 1.86 9.89
CA ASN A 53 24.37 0.62 9.26
C ASN A 53 25.36 0.01 8.25
N SER A 54 26.57 -0.33 8.70
CA SER A 54 27.56 -0.99 7.84
C SER A 54 27.30 -2.48 7.60
N GLN A 55 26.48 -3.15 8.43
CA GLN A 55 26.37 -4.62 8.44
C GLN A 55 25.03 -5.20 7.96
N ASN A 56 23.91 -4.47 8.07
CA ASN A 56 22.61 -4.90 7.54
C ASN A 56 21.92 -3.73 6.84
N LYS A 57 21.48 -3.92 5.59
CA LYS A 57 20.76 -2.88 4.83
C LYS A 57 19.40 -2.63 5.47
N ILE A 58 19.31 -1.58 6.28
CA ILE A 58 18.07 -1.02 6.77
C ILE A 58 17.50 -0.15 5.65
N ASN A 59 16.28 -0.43 5.22
CA ASN A 59 15.63 0.39 4.21
C ASN A 59 14.97 1.61 4.85
N PRO A 60 14.80 2.72 4.12
CA PRO A 60 14.07 3.90 4.59
C PRO A 60 12.68 3.58 5.15
N SER A 61 11.96 2.64 4.53
CA SER A 61 10.69 2.15 5.07
C SER A 61 10.80 1.49 6.45
N ASP A 62 11.90 0.81 6.78
CA ASP A 62 12.09 0.23 8.11
C ASP A 62 12.27 1.32 9.18
N LEU A 63 12.94 2.42 8.82
CA LEU A 63 13.13 3.59 9.68
C LEU A 63 11.79 4.24 10.01
N ARG A 64 10.92 4.36 9.02
CA ARG A 64 9.54 4.87 9.16
C ARG A 64 8.58 3.94 9.90
N SER A 65 8.95 2.68 10.15
CA SER A 65 8.05 1.72 10.82
C SER A 65 7.71 2.07 12.27
N THR A 66 8.51 2.91 12.93
CA THR A 66 8.30 3.41 14.30
C THR A 66 7.67 4.80 14.36
N ASP A 67 7.42 5.44 13.21
CA ASP A 67 6.75 6.75 13.15
C ASP A 67 5.36 6.67 13.85
N PRO A 68 5.00 7.63 14.72
CA PRO A 68 3.71 7.65 15.42
C PRO A 68 2.50 7.54 14.50
N ARG A 69 2.58 8.04 13.25
CA ARG A 69 1.56 7.86 12.22
C ARG A 69 1.30 6.40 11.91
N GLN A 70 2.37 5.62 11.73
CA GLN A 70 2.28 4.20 11.37
C GLN A 70 1.69 3.37 12.51
N VAL A 71 2.01 3.72 13.75
CA VAL A 71 1.43 3.08 14.94
C VAL A 71 -0.07 3.41 15.08
N ARG A 72 -0.47 4.66 14.81
CA ARG A 72 -1.90 5.03 14.81
C ARG A 72 -2.66 4.35 13.69
N LEU A 73 -2.11 4.28 12.49
CA LEU A 73 -2.71 3.54 11.38
C LEU A 73 -2.94 2.08 11.76
N GLU A 74 -1.94 1.40 12.34
CA GLU A 74 -2.09 0.02 12.84
C GLU A 74 -3.29 -0.13 13.79
N ARG A 75 -3.49 0.81 14.72
CA ARG A 75 -4.64 0.81 15.62
C ARG A 75 -5.96 1.10 14.90
N LEU A 76 -5.98 2.05 13.97
CA LEU A 76 -7.19 2.40 13.21
C LEU A 76 -7.67 1.24 12.33
N PHE A 77 -6.76 0.53 11.68
CA PHE A 77 -7.10 -0.68 10.92
C PHE A 77 -7.71 -1.78 11.82
N GLN A 78 -7.20 -1.95 13.04
CA GLN A 78 -7.76 -2.88 14.01
C GLN A 78 -9.15 -2.42 14.50
N GLN A 79 -9.32 -1.14 14.79
CA GLN A 79 -10.59 -0.56 15.27
C GLN A 79 -11.71 -0.58 14.23
N MET A 80 -11.37 -0.58 12.94
CA MET A 80 -12.35 -0.63 11.86
C MET A 80 -13.22 -1.91 11.89
N GLY A 81 -12.73 -3.00 12.48
CA GLY A 81 -13.50 -4.21 12.74
C GLY A 81 -13.69 -5.17 11.55
N SER A 82 -13.27 -4.81 10.33
CA SER A 82 -13.38 -5.65 9.12
C SER A 82 -12.21 -6.63 8.92
N GLY A 83 -11.41 -6.88 9.96
CA GLY A 83 -10.34 -7.90 9.94
C GLY A 83 -9.04 -7.51 9.23
N TYR A 84 -8.93 -6.28 8.68
CA TYR A 84 -7.67 -5.80 8.12
C TYR A 84 -6.57 -5.69 9.18
N ARG A 85 -5.38 -6.12 8.78
CA ARG A 85 -4.15 -5.98 9.55
C ARG A 85 -3.15 -5.16 8.77
N TYR A 86 -2.66 -4.10 9.40
CA TYR A 86 -1.65 -3.22 8.83
C TYR A 86 -0.27 -3.57 9.36
N TRP A 87 0.61 -4.02 8.47
CA TRP A 87 1.96 -4.45 8.77
C TRP A 87 2.96 -3.33 8.45
N ARG A 88 3.35 -2.59 9.51
CA ARG A 88 4.36 -1.54 9.44
C ARG A 88 5.81 -2.05 9.39
N LYS A 89 6.07 -3.27 9.90
CA LYS A 89 7.41 -3.90 9.91
C LYS A 89 7.47 -5.07 8.93
N ARG A 90 8.66 -5.32 8.38
CA ARG A 90 8.94 -6.58 7.66
C ARG A 90 8.80 -7.75 8.65
N SER A 91 7.85 -8.65 8.41
CA SER A 91 7.66 -9.86 9.20
C SER A 91 7.52 -11.07 8.29
N LYS A 92 8.13 -12.20 8.68
CA LYS A 92 7.90 -13.51 8.05
C LYS A 92 6.50 -14.06 8.34
N GLU A 93 5.84 -13.55 9.39
CA GLU A 93 4.50 -13.96 9.82
C GLU A 93 3.38 -13.24 9.09
N ALA A 94 3.71 -12.20 8.31
CA ALA A 94 2.74 -11.51 7.46
C ALA A 94 2.28 -12.47 6.35
N LYS A 95 1.25 -13.27 6.65
CA LYS A 95 0.60 -14.13 5.67
C LYS A 95 0.04 -13.25 4.55
N SER A 96 0.32 -13.62 3.31
CA SER A 96 -0.29 -12.99 2.14
C SER A 96 -1.79 -13.27 2.18
N SER A 97 -2.61 -12.25 2.42
CA SER A 97 -4.06 -12.34 2.36
C SER A 97 -4.65 -11.01 1.93
N ARG A 98 -5.90 -11.04 1.46
CA ARG A 98 -6.68 -9.84 1.10
C ARG A 98 -6.70 -8.81 2.25
N TYR A 99 -6.71 -9.27 3.49
CA TYR A 99 -6.78 -8.44 4.69
C TYR A 99 -5.42 -8.06 5.27
N SER A 100 -4.32 -8.38 4.60
CA SER A 100 -2.95 -8.19 5.10
C SER A 100 -2.25 -7.06 4.36
N ILE A 101 -2.38 -5.83 4.85
CA ILE A 101 -1.90 -4.60 4.20
C ILE A 101 -0.49 -4.30 4.67
N THR A 102 0.51 -4.33 3.78
CA THR A 102 1.88 -3.95 4.15
C THR A 102 2.16 -2.49 3.82
N MET A 103 2.85 -1.78 4.73
CA MET A 103 3.14 -0.34 4.61
C MET A 103 3.79 0.04 3.27
N ARG A 104 4.83 -0.68 2.87
CA ARG A 104 5.56 -0.43 1.61
C ARG A 104 4.64 -0.57 0.40
N ASN A 105 3.81 -1.61 0.40
CA ASN A 105 2.91 -1.82 -0.72
C ASN A 105 1.83 -0.74 -0.75
N LEU A 106 1.18 -0.49 0.39
CA LEU A 106 0.17 0.54 0.53
C LEU A 106 0.67 1.90 0.06
N ALA A 107 1.87 2.32 0.51
CA ALA A 107 2.47 3.59 0.13
C ALA A 107 2.55 3.74 -1.39
N LEU A 108 3.09 2.74 -2.10
CA LEU A 108 3.18 2.78 -3.56
C LEU A 108 1.81 2.88 -4.23
N ARG A 109 0.85 2.00 -3.84
CA ARG A 109 -0.46 1.92 -4.50
C ARG A 109 -1.24 3.21 -4.28
N TYR A 110 -1.23 3.71 -3.06
CA TYR A 110 -1.93 4.94 -2.74
C TYR A 110 -1.28 6.16 -3.41
N TYR A 111 0.06 6.25 -3.40
CA TYR A 111 0.78 7.35 -4.05
C TYR A 111 0.45 7.47 -5.54
N ILE A 112 0.58 6.38 -6.31
CA ILE A 112 0.32 6.43 -7.75
C ILE A 112 -1.14 6.75 -8.07
N CYS A 113 -2.08 6.32 -7.21
CA CYS A 113 -3.49 6.63 -7.34
C CYS A 113 -3.78 8.09 -7.04
N ARG A 114 -3.27 8.61 -5.91
CA ARG A 114 -3.43 10.00 -5.50
C ARG A 114 -2.83 10.98 -6.51
N LYS A 115 -1.68 10.65 -7.09
CA LYS A 115 -0.98 11.48 -8.08
C LYS A 115 -1.44 11.24 -9.53
N ASN A 116 -2.32 10.26 -9.77
CA ASN A 116 -2.66 9.81 -11.11
C ASN A 116 -1.41 9.51 -11.96
N ALA A 117 -0.43 8.84 -11.36
CA ALA A 117 0.92 8.64 -11.87
C ALA A 117 1.31 7.14 -11.93
N PRO A 118 0.64 6.32 -12.75
CA PRO A 118 0.89 4.87 -12.81
C PRO A 118 2.30 4.52 -13.31
N HIS A 119 2.93 5.40 -14.08
CA HIS A 119 4.30 5.26 -14.56
C HIS A 119 5.33 5.20 -13.43
N GLU A 120 5.08 5.87 -12.30
CA GLU A 120 5.93 5.76 -11.10
C GLU A 120 5.84 4.37 -10.47
N GLY A 121 4.68 3.71 -10.57
CA GLY A 121 4.50 2.31 -10.17
C GLY A 121 5.40 1.36 -10.96
N VAL A 122 5.58 1.63 -12.26
CA VAL A 122 6.45 0.85 -13.17
C VAL A 122 7.93 1.10 -12.90
N ARG A 123 8.29 2.28 -12.38
CA ARG A 123 9.66 2.57 -11.93
C ARG A 123 10.01 1.76 -10.69
N GLY A 124 9.08 1.69 -9.72
CA GLY A 124 9.18 0.82 -8.56
C GLY A 124 10.10 1.34 -7.44
N ASN A 125 10.39 2.64 -7.43
CA ASN A 125 11.22 3.31 -6.41
C ASN A 125 10.47 3.49 -5.09
N VAL A 126 10.06 2.39 -4.46
CA VAL A 126 9.24 2.44 -3.24
C VAL A 126 9.94 3.15 -2.08
N GLU A 127 11.25 2.99 -1.94
CA GLU A 127 11.99 3.55 -0.82
C GLU A 127 12.09 5.07 -0.89
N GLU A 128 12.09 5.64 -2.09
CA GLU A 128 12.07 7.09 -2.31
C GLU A 128 10.84 7.74 -1.66
N LEU A 129 9.72 7.02 -1.57
CA LEU A 129 8.49 7.48 -0.88
C LEU A 129 8.64 7.57 0.64
N PHE A 130 9.68 6.96 1.20
CA PHE A 130 9.98 6.97 2.64
C PHE A 130 11.21 7.84 2.97
N GLU A 131 12.08 8.09 1.98
CA GLU A 131 13.22 9.01 2.06
C GLU A 131 12.79 10.47 1.91
N ASP A 132 11.96 10.77 0.90
CA ASP A 132 11.46 12.11 0.63
C ASP A 132 10.30 12.45 1.59
N GLU A 133 10.54 13.44 2.45
CA GLU A 133 9.57 13.86 3.46
C GLU A 133 8.26 14.39 2.84
N ALA A 134 8.33 15.14 1.75
CA ALA A 134 7.14 15.65 1.09
C ALA A 134 6.30 14.50 0.50
N LYS A 135 6.94 13.51 -0.13
CA LYS A 135 6.22 12.31 -0.63
C LYS A 135 5.65 11.48 0.51
N TYR A 136 6.39 11.34 1.61
CA TYR A 136 5.92 10.60 2.77
C TYR A 136 4.69 11.26 3.40
N ASP A 137 4.72 12.58 3.57
CA ASP A 137 3.62 13.36 4.14
C ASP A 137 2.40 13.40 3.21
N GLU A 138 2.59 13.38 1.90
CA GLU A 138 1.48 13.23 0.96
C GLU A 138 0.77 11.87 1.05
N ILE A 139 1.50 10.82 1.42
CA ILE A 139 0.93 9.48 1.57
C ILE A 139 0.30 9.34 2.95
N PHE A 140 1.04 9.75 4.00
CA PHE A 140 0.71 9.60 5.41
C PHE A 140 0.55 10.97 6.07
N ASP A 141 -0.41 11.74 5.56
CA ASP A 141 -0.73 13.07 6.08
C ASP A 141 -1.27 12.96 7.51
N GLU A 142 -0.52 13.56 8.45
CA GLU A 142 -0.82 13.60 9.87
C GLU A 142 -2.26 14.09 10.14
N ASN A 143 -2.68 15.14 9.44
CA ASN A 143 -3.99 15.77 9.64
C ASN A 143 -5.14 14.89 9.14
N SER A 144 -4.86 13.99 8.20
CA SER A 144 -5.81 13.06 7.63
C SER A 144 -5.92 11.74 8.43
N ILE A 145 -5.02 11.50 9.39
CA ILE A 145 -5.02 10.32 10.28
C ILE A 145 -5.70 10.70 11.61
N SER A 146 -6.98 11.03 11.52
CA SER A 146 -7.79 11.33 12.70
C SER A 146 -8.18 10.06 13.47
N ARG A 147 -8.64 10.22 14.71
CA ARG A 147 -9.10 9.09 15.54
C ARG A 147 -10.41 8.50 15.04
N ASP A 148 -11.32 9.35 14.55
CA ASP A 148 -12.67 8.95 14.18
C ASP A 148 -12.76 8.62 12.70
N LEU A 149 -13.28 7.42 12.39
CA LEU A 149 -13.48 7.00 11.01
C LEU A 149 -14.71 7.69 10.40
N SER A 150 -14.49 8.38 9.29
CA SER A 150 -15.51 9.01 8.45
C SER A 150 -15.43 8.49 7.01
N ALA A 151 -16.43 8.80 6.18
CA ALA A 151 -16.50 8.30 4.80
C ALA A 151 -15.31 8.70 3.91
N ASN A 152 -14.65 9.81 4.23
CA ASN A 152 -13.51 10.35 3.51
C ASN A 152 -12.18 10.14 4.25
N HIS A 153 -12.19 9.39 5.36
CA HIS A 153 -11.01 9.14 6.16
C HIS A 153 -9.94 8.40 5.35
N ILE A 154 -8.66 8.73 5.58
CA ILE A 154 -7.56 8.22 4.76
C ILE A 154 -7.44 6.68 4.80
N VAL A 155 -7.74 6.07 5.94
CA VAL A 155 -7.80 4.60 6.10
C VAL A 155 -8.83 3.97 5.17
N ILE A 156 -9.99 4.61 4.96
CA ILE A 156 -11.01 4.10 4.04
C ILE A 156 -10.49 4.14 2.60
N ASN A 157 -9.74 5.19 2.24
CA ASN A 157 -9.09 5.29 0.94
C ASN A 157 -7.98 4.23 0.77
N TYR A 158 -7.23 3.93 1.83
CA TYR A 158 -6.23 2.87 1.85
C TYR A 158 -6.84 1.48 1.65
N VAL A 159 -7.95 1.17 2.34
CA VAL A 159 -8.67 -0.09 2.15
C VAL A 159 -9.23 -0.19 0.73
N THR A 160 -9.77 0.92 0.21
CA THR A 160 -10.32 0.97 -1.15
C THR A 160 -9.26 0.64 -2.19
N VAL A 161 -8.11 1.32 -2.16
CA VAL A 161 -7.03 1.06 -3.13
C VAL A 161 -6.46 -0.34 -2.96
N TRP A 162 -6.38 -0.84 -1.72
CA TRP A 162 -5.91 -2.19 -1.44
C TRP A 162 -6.84 -3.25 -2.02
N ASN A 163 -8.16 -3.13 -1.81
CA ASN A 163 -9.12 -4.08 -2.38
C ASN A 163 -9.05 -4.13 -3.90
N ILE A 164 -8.93 -2.98 -4.56
CA ILE A 164 -8.75 -2.96 -6.02
C ILE A 164 -7.47 -3.70 -6.40
N ASP A 165 -6.32 -3.40 -5.78
CA ASP A 165 -5.05 -4.10 -6.06
C ASP A 165 -5.17 -5.62 -5.85
N GLN A 166 -5.86 -6.07 -4.79
CA GLN A 166 -6.10 -7.48 -4.54
C GLN A 166 -6.95 -8.14 -5.63
N ILE A 167 -8.04 -7.49 -6.07
CA ILE A 167 -8.86 -7.98 -7.17
C ILE A 167 -8.02 -8.08 -8.45
N LEU A 168 -7.25 -7.04 -8.78
CA LEU A 168 -6.41 -7.00 -9.97
C LEU A 168 -5.37 -8.12 -10.03
N ASN A 169 -4.82 -8.53 -8.89
CA ASN A 169 -3.87 -9.64 -8.82
C ASN A 169 -4.49 -11.01 -9.14
N HIS A 170 -5.82 -11.12 -9.12
CA HIS A 170 -6.57 -12.35 -9.40
C HIS A 170 -7.43 -12.27 -10.66
N VAL A 171 -7.33 -11.18 -11.44
CA VAL A 171 -8.05 -11.07 -12.72
C VAL A 171 -7.52 -12.10 -13.71
N GLU A 172 -8.42 -12.92 -14.25
CA GLU A 172 -8.09 -13.85 -15.33
C GLU A 172 -7.92 -13.09 -16.64
N LEU A 173 -6.68 -13.04 -17.12
CA LEU A 173 -6.30 -12.36 -18.35
C LEU A 173 -5.92 -13.35 -19.46
N PRO A 174 -6.29 -13.05 -20.73
CA PRO A 174 -5.72 -13.75 -21.87
C PRO A 174 -4.19 -13.69 -21.84
N LYS A 175 -3.52 -14.74 -22.33
CA LYS A 175 -2.04 -14.86 -22.30
C LYS A 175 -1.34 -13.59 -22.82
N ILE A 176 -1.87 -13.02 -23.91
CA ILE A 176 -1.32 -11.83 -24.55
C ILE A 176 -1.41 -10.56 -23.69
N ASP A 177 -2.44 -10.42 -22.86
CA ASP A 177 -2.58 -9.27 -21.96
C ASP A 177 -1.78 -9.50 -20.66
N LYS A 178 -1.69 -10.77 -20.22
CA LYS A 178 -0.94 -11.20 -19.01
C LYS A 178 0.57 -10.96 -19.13
N GLU A 179 1.13 -11.05 -20.33
CA GLU A 179 2.55 -10.78 -20.60
C GLU A 179 3.00 -9.40 -20.11
N TYR A 180 2.12 -8.40 -20.19
CA TYR A 180 2.41 -7.03 -19.79
C TYR A 180 1.92 -6.68 -18.38
N PHE A 181 1.39 -7.64 -17.63
CA PHE A 181 0.72 -7.41 -16.34
C PHE A 181 1.57 -6.63 -15.33
N GLN A 182 2.87 -6.93 -15.26
CA GLN A 182 3.82 -6.26 -14.36
C GLN A 182 3.90 -4.73 -14.57
N TYR A 183 3.53 -4.23 -15.75
CA TYR A 183 3.49 -2.81 -16.07
C TYR A 183 2.06 -2.27 -16.05
N THR A 184 1.14 -2.99 -16.70
CA THR A 184 -0.23 -2.52 -16.94
C THR A 184 -1.09 -2.52 -15.69
N ARG A 185 -0.78 -3.33 -14.67
CA ARG A 185 -1.56 -3.38 -13.42
C ARG A 185 -1.65 -2.03 -12.71
N TYR A 186 -0.59 -1.21 -12.76
CA TYR A 186 -0.57 0.10 -12.12
C TYR A 186 -1.49 1.09 -12.85
N PHE A 187 -1.54 1.00 -14.19
CA PHE A 187 -2.43 1.82 -15.01
C PHE A 187 -3.89 1.48 -14.73
N VAL A 188 -4.24 0.19 -14.72
CA VAL A 188 -5.60 -0.26 -14.41
C VAL A 188 -5.99 0.10 -12.97
N LEU A 189 -5.08 -0.07 -12.00
CA LEU A 189 -5.31 0.32 -10.60
C LEU A 189 -5.66 1.81 -10.47
N VAL A 190 -4.83 2.70 -11.03
CA VAL A 190 -5.04 4.15 -10.96
C VAL A 190 -6.36 4.54 -11.62
N ASP A 191 -6.67 3.95 -12.77
CA ASP A 191 -7.89 4.24 -13.53
C ASP A 191 -9.16 3.80 -12.81
N VAL A 192 -9.17 2.57 -12.28
CA VAL A 192 -10.28 2.05 -11.47
C VAL A 192 -10.45 2.89 -10.21
N TYR A 193 -9.37 3.17 -9.48
CA TYR A 193 -9.44 3.94 -8.25
C TYR A 193 -9.96 5.37 -8.48
N LYS A 194 -9.46 6.05 -9.52
CA LYS A 194 -9.90 7.40 -9.88
C LYS A 194 -11.40 7.43 -10.18
N LYS A 195 -11.86 6.55 -11.08
CA LYS A 195 -13.27 6.47 -11.47
C LYS A 195 -14.16 6.05 -10.32
N LEU A 196 -13.69 5.13 -9.47
CA LEU A 196 -14.41 4.71 -8.28
C LEU A 196 -14.58 5.86 -7.28
N THR A 197 -13.55 6.66 -7.07
CA THR A 197 -13.60 7.80 -6.14
C THR A 197 -14.52 8.90 -6.66
N GLU A 198 -14.46 9.19 -7.96
CA GLU A 198 -15.37 10.14 -8.64
C GLU A 198 -16.83 9.66 -8.56
N TRP A 199 -17.06 8.37 -8.81
CA TRP A 199 -18.38 7.74 -8.71
C TRP A 199 -18.89 7.72 -7.26
N LYS A 200 -18.07 7.29 -6.30
CA LYS A 200 -18.42 7.25 -4.87
C LYS A 200 -18.96 8.59 -4.39
N ARG A 201 -18.27 9.68 -4.74
CA ARG A 201 -18.65 11.04 -4.31
C ARG A 201 -20.03 11.47 -4.81
N ARG A 202 -20.47 10.94 -5.96
CA ARG A 202 -21.74 11.32 -6.59
C ARG A 202 -22.87 10.37 -6.26
N ASP A 203 -22.57 9.07 -6.28
CA ASP A 203 -23.56 8.02 -6.44
C ASP A 203 -23.64 7.11 -5.19
N PHE A 204 -22.64 7.12 -4.31
CA PHE A 204 -22.64 6.33 -3.07
C PHE A 204 -23.09 7.17 -1.87
N ASN A 205 -24.26 6.85 -1.31
CA ASN A 205 -24.91 7.66 -0.27
C ASN A 205 -25.04 6.97 1.10
N LEU A 206 -24.32 5.87 1.33
CA LEU A 206 -24.29 5.17 2.63
C LEU A 206 -23.06 5.58 3.45
N GLY A 207 -23.07 5.18 4.73
CA GLY A 207 -21.95 5.42 5.65
C GLY A 207 -20.67 4.67 5.29
N TRP A 208 -19.58 4.98 5.98
CA TRP A 208 -18.27 4.39 5.70
C TRP A 208 -18.24 2.87 5.91
N LYS A 209 -19.02 2.33 6.85
CA LYS A 209 -19.12 0.87 7.07
C LYS A 209 -19.68 0.18 5.84
N SER A 210 -20.82 0.66 5.35
CA SER A 210 -21.42 0.16 4.11
C SER A 210 -20.50 0.34 2.91
N TRP A 211 -19.62 1.34 2.90
CA TRP A 211 -18.59 1.47 1.87
C TRP A 211 -17.58 0.33 1.94
N ILE A 212 -17.11 -0.03 3.13
CA ILE A 212 -16.20 -1.18 3.34
C ILE A 212 -16.91 -2.46 2.92
N ASP A 213 -18.14 -2.69 3.38
CA ASP A 213 -18.95 -3.85 3.01
C ASP A 213 -19.17 -3.91 1.49
N PHE A 214 -19.35 -2.76 0.84
CA PHE A 214 -19.51 -2.69 -0.62
C PHE A 214 -18.24 -3.09 -1.35
N VAL A 215 -17.07 -2.54 -0.99
CA VAL A 215 -15.80 -2.88 -1.66
C VAL A 215 -15.33 -4.32 -1.36
N GLU A 216 -15.91 -4.95 -0.34
CA GLU A 216 -15.72 -6.36 -0.01
C GLU A 216 -16.74 -7.28 -0.69
N SER A 217 -17.80 -6.72 -1.27
CA SER A 217 -18.91 -7.48 -1.80
C SER A 217 -18.54 -8.24 -3.10
N PRO A 218 -19.14 -9.41 -3.34
CA PRO A 218 -19.02 -10.13 -4.61
C PRO A 218 -19.45 -9.28 -5.82
N GLU A 219 -20.44 -8.40 -5.66
CA GLU A 219 -20.94 -7.49 -6.69
C GLU A 219 -19.86 -6.53 -7.15
N PHE A 220 -19.15 -5.93 -6.19
CA PHE A 220 -18.03 -5.03 -6.47
C PHE A 220 -16.86 -5.79 -7.11
N GLU A 221 -16.47 -6.92 -6.53
CA GLU A 221 -15.37 -7.75 -7.04
C GLU A 221 -15.59 -8.17 -8.49
N LYS A 222 -16.77 -8.70 -8.81
CA LYS A 222 -17.14 -9.08 -10.18
C LYS A 222 -17.08 -7.88 -11.12
N THR A 223 -17.64 -6.74 -10.72
CA THR A 223 -17.71 -5.53 -11.54
C THR A 223 -16.33 -4.96 -11.84
N VAL A 224 -15.46 -4.89 -10.81
CA VAL A 224 -14.08 -4.45 -10.98
C VAL A 224 -13.31 -5.43 -11.88
N ASN A 225 -13.49 -6.74 -11.70
CA ASN A 225 -12.85 -7.77 -12.54
C ASN A 225 -13.23 -7.61 -14.02
N ASP A 226 -14.53 -7.51 -14.31
CA ASP A 226 -15.06 -7.38 -15.68
C ASP A 226 -14.58 -6.09 -16.35
N TYR A 227 -14.61 -4.96 -15.63
CA TYR A 227 -14.07 -3.70 -16.13
C TYR A 227 -12.56 -3.79 -16.39
N SER A 228 -11.83 -4.42 -15.46
CA SER A 228 -10.38 -4.53 -15.53
C SER A 228 -9.92 -5.33 -16.74
N LYS A 229 -10.60 -6.41 -17.12
CA LYS A 229 -10.31 -7.15 -18.37
C LYS A 229 -10.33 -6.24 -19.60
N TYR A 230 -11.32 -5.35 -19.69
CA TYR A 230 -11.38 -4.34 -20.74
C TYR A 230 -10.22 -3.34 -20.65
N ALA A 231 -9.92 -2.84 -19.45
CA ALA A 231 -8.83 -1.89 -19.23
C ALA A 231 -7.45 -2.48 -19.55
N PHE A 232 -7.17 -3.73 -19.16
CA PHE A 232 -5.93 -4.43 -19.51
C PHE A 232 -5.76 -4.57 -21.03
N LYS A 233 -6.83 -4.92 -21.75
CA LYS A 233 -6.83 -4.96 -23.22
C LYS A 233 -6.53 -3.59 -23.84
N VAL A 234 -7.03 -2.50 -23.24
CA VAL A 234 -6.70 -1.14 -23.66
C VAL A 234 -5.22 -0.84 -23.41
N SER A 235 -4.68 -1.17 -22.24
CA SER A 235 -3.27 -0.98 -21.91
C SER A 235 -2.35 -1.65 -22.92
N ARG A 236 -2.65 -2.89 -23.35
CA ARG A 236 -1.86 -3.56 -24.38
C ARG A 236 -1.92 -2.85 -25.72
N LYS A 237 -3.11 -2.39 -26.13
CA LYS A 237 -3.33 -1.76 -27.45
C LYS A 237 -2.65 -0.40 -27.64
N ILE A 238 -2.24 0.26 -26.55
CA ILE A 238 -1.55 1.55 -26.63
C ILE A 238 -0.02 1.42 -26.76
N ILE A 239 0.53 0.20 -26.64
CA ILE A 239 1.96 -0.07 -26.78
C ILE A 239 2.36 0.20 -28.25
N PRO A 240 3.33 1.10 -28.51
CA PRO A 240 3.85 1.33 -29.85
C PRO A 240 4.57 0.09 -30.41
N ALA A 241 4.45 -0.16 -31.72
CA ALA A 241 5.05 -1.34 -32.35
C ALA A 241 6.58 -1.38 -32.26
N ASN A 242 7.23 -0.21 -32.18
CA ASN A 242 8.69 -0.05 -32.24
C ASN A 242 9.32 0.33 -30.90
N GLU A 243 8.60 0.19 -29.78
CA GLU A 243 9.08 0.59 -28.46
C GLU A 243 9.03 -0.58 -27.46
N GLU A 244 10.06 -0.68 -26.61
CA GLU A 244 10.08 -1.67 -25.54
C GLU A 244 9.00 -1.33 -24.50
N PRO A 245 8.09 -2.27 -24.16
CA PRO A 245 6.91 -1.98 -23.33
C PRO A 245 7.23 -1.36 -21.96
N ARG A 246 8.27 -1.81 -21.26
CA ARG A 246 8.62 -1.28 -19.93
C ARG A 246 9.00 0.20 -20.03
N SER A 247 9.80 0.55 -21.03
CA SER A 247 10.25 1.91 -21.30
C SER A 247 9.07 2.82 -21.61
N PHE A 248 8.17 2.36 -22.49
CA PHE A 248 6.94 3.05 -22.81
C PHE A 248 6.07 3.33 -21.56
N PHE A 249 5.79 2.31 -20.74
CA PHE A 249 4.95 2.44 -19.55
C PHE A 249 5.57 3.26 -18.41
N ARG A 250 6.87 3.62 -18.50
CA ARG A 250 7.53 4.55 -17.56
C ARG A 250 7.34 6.03 -17.92
N THR A 251 6.61 6.33 -18.99
CA THR A 251 6.38 7.68 -19.49
C THR A 251 5.02 8.27 -19.06
N LYS A 252 4.96 9.60 -18.97
CA LYS A 252 3.69 10.33 -18.85
C LYS A 252 2.82 10.20 -20.12
N GLU A 253 3.44 9.97 -21.27
CA GLU A 253 2.72 9.77 -22.53
C GLU A 253 1.85 8.51 -22.49
N ALA A 254 2.38 7.38 -22.01
CA ALA A 254 1.60 6.17 -21.81
C ALA A 254 0.40 6.42 -20.89
N THR A 255 0.58 7.24 -19.84
CA THR A 255 -0.51 7.60 -18.90
C THR A 255 -1.63 8.34 -19.64
N ARG A 256 -1.28 9.34 -20.45
CA ARG A 256 -2.24 10.10 -21.26
C ARG A 256 -2.94 9.22 -22.31
N LYS A 257 -2.18 8.40 -23.04
CA LYS A 257 -2.72 7.46 -24.04
C LYS A 257 -3.72 6.48 -23.41
N PHE A 258 -3.40 5.98 -22.22
CA PHE A 258 -4.28 5.05 -21.51
C PHE A 258 -5.60 5.72 -21.09
N LEU A 259 -5.52 6.85 -20.40
CA LEU A 259 -6.70 7.56 -19.86
C LEU A 259 -7.67 8.03 -20.95
N THR A 260 -7.16 8.39 -22.14
CA THR A 260 -8.01 8.79 -23.28
C THR A 260 -8.76 7.62 -23.93
N LYS A 261 -8.35 6.38 -23.65
CA LYS A 261 -8.93 5.17 -24.26
C LYS A 261 -9.84 4.39 -23.33
N THR A 262 -9.83 4.68 -22.03
CA THR A 262 -10.74 4.09 -21.04
C THR A 262 -11.96 4.98 -20.83
N SER A 263 -13.15 4.38 -20.68
CA SER A 263 -14.41 5.14 -20.53
C SER A 263 -14.84 5.24 -19.07
N ALA A 264 -15.07 6.47 -18.59
CA ALA A 264 -15.69 6.74 -17.30
C ALA A 264 -17.17 6.37 -17.28
N GLN A 265 -17.91 6.64 -18.36
CA GLN A 265 -19.32 6.26 -18.48
C GLN A 265 -19.51 4.75 -18.39
N LYS A 266 -18.67 3.98 -19.10
CA LYS A 266 -18.71 2.51 -19.04
C LYS A 266 -18.51 2.00 -17.61
N PHE A 267 -17.57 2.60 -16.87
CA PHE A 267 -17.32 2.26 -15.47
C PHE A 267 -18.53 2.59 -14.59
N ALA A 268 -19.07 3.80 -14.71
CA ALA A 268 -20.21 4.25 -13.92
C ALA A 268 -21.45 3.37 -14.14
N THR A 269 -21.74 2.97 -15.39
CA THR A 269 -22.87 2.09 -15.70
C THR A 269 -22.77 0.75 -14.96
N VAL A 270 -21.61 0.09 -15.01
CA VAL A 270 -21.44 -1.21 -14.35
C VAL A 270 -21.41 -1.06 -12.82
N MET A 271 -20.84 0.03 -12.31
CA MET A 271 -20.79 0.30 -10.87
C MET A 271 -22.17 0.61 -10.28
N ASN A 272 -23.01 1.36 -11.00
CA ASN A 272 -24.40 1.60 -10.61
C ASN A 272 -25.20 0.30 -10.48
N GLN A 273 -24.99 -0.64 -11.40
CA GLN A 273 -25.63 -1.96 -11.33
C GLN A 273 -25.14 -2.78 -10.13
N ALA A 274 -23.83 -2.74 -9.86
CA ALA A 274 -23.24 -3.40 -8.70
C ALA A 274 -23.82 -2.83 -7.39
N TYR A 275 -23.85 -1.51 -7.28
CA TYR A 275 -24.34 -0.82 -6.10
C TYR A 275 -25.83 -1.05 -5.86
N LYS A 276 -26.65 -1.04 -6.92
CA LYS A 276 -28.08 -1.35 -6.81
C LYS A 276 -28.32 -2.76 -6.25
N LYS A 277 -27.56 -3.76 -6.73
CA LYS A 277 -27.65 -5.15 -6.24
C LYS A 277 -27.16 -5.30 -4.80
N PHE A 278 -26.09 -4.59 -4.44
CA PHE A 278 -25.60 -4.56 -3.07
C PHE A 278 -26.62 -3.94 -2.13
N LYS A 279 -27.20 -2.81 -2.52
CA LYS A 279 -28.19 -2.09 -1.71
C LYS A 279 -29.44 -2.92 -1.46
N SER A 280 -29.98 -3.60 -2.48
CA SER A 280 -31.16 -4.46 -2.29
C SER A 280 -30.92 -5.58 -1.26
N LYS A 281 -29.69 -6.11 -1.15
CA LYS A 281 -29.35 -7.16 -0.19
C LYS A 281 -29.23 -6.68 1.26
N ILE A 282 -29.03 -5.39 1.49
CA ILE A 282 -28.95 -4.81 2.84
C ILE A 282 -30.33 -4.41 3.34
N GLU A 283 -31.26 -4.15 2.42
CA GLU A 283 -32.65 -3.77 2.71
C GLU A 283 -33.58 -4.98 2.90
N GLU A 284 -33.12 -6.20 2.57
CA GLU A 284 -33.78 -7.50 2.85
C GLU A 284 -33.39 -8.06 4.22
#